data_AF-A0A960T8N0-F1
#
_entry.id   AF-A0A960T8N0-F1
#
_cell.length_a   1.000
_cell.length_b   1.000
_cell.length_c   1.000
_cell.angle_alpha   90.00
_cell.angle_beta   90.00
_cell.angle_gamma   90.00
#
_symmetry.space_group_name_H-M   'P 1'
#
loop_
_entity.id
_entity.type
_entity.pdbx_description
1 polymer ?
#
loop_
_entity_poly.entity_id
_entity_poly.type
_entity_poly.pdbx_seq_one_letter_code
_entity_poly.pdbx_strand_id
1 'polypeptide(L)'
;MYFIKKSLFGLSACALSLFLMAAAPAQADTVPVLDPGTYQLHNHPDGNQAPPSYGLRLDELMNVSGGHDVFTFDFDHALSDVRMDLTATSAHIYGTVFGGLDVGSAYSPGLSGLWAIDFLYNDLTSLLPSDDDYSHGTSNDSGTITQLFGAGIVKTLNSYMGFRLGDTDNDLGYRGFAGISGWGWLSYGSKHIDSSDWLFTVGDRVNVPEPQTYLT
;
A
#
# COMPACT_ATOMS: atom_id res chain seq x y z
N MET A 1 -19.58 82.03 -59.30
CA MET A 1 -18.44 81.58 -58.47
C MET A 1 -19.03 80.75 -57.34
N TYR A 2 -19.12 79.43 -57.53
CA TYR A 2 -19.88 78.52 -56.65
C TYR A 2 -18.91 77.47 -56.09
N PHE A 3 -18.86 77.39 -54.76
CA PHE A 3 -18.06 76.44 -53.98
C PHE A 3 -18.80 75.11 -53.84
N ILE A 4 -18.11 73.97 -54.04
CA ILE A 4 -18.59 72.65 -53.61
C ILE A 4 -17.57 72.07 -52.64
N LYS A 5 -17.95 72.02 -51.35
CA LYS A 5 -17.21 71.31 -50.28
C LYS A 5 -17.53 69.81 -50.39
N LYS A 6 -16.50 68.97 -50.44
CA LYS A 6 -16.63 67.51 -50.28
C LYS A 6 -16.46 67.15 -48.80
N SER A 7 -17.47 66.50 -48.24
CA SER A 7 -17.46 65.97 -46.86
C SER A 7 -16.98 64.52 -46.89
N LEU A 8 -15.90 64.20 -46.17
CA LEU A 8 -15.46 62.83 -45.91
C LEU A 8 -16.26 62.27 -44.73
N PHE A 9 -16.94 61.14 -44.93
CA PHE A 9 -17.51 60.32 -43.86
C PHE A 9 -16.41 59.40 -43.29
N GLY A 10 -16.09 59.57 -42.00
CA GLY A 10 -15.22 58.65 -41.26
C GLY A 10 -16.04 57.52 -40.63
N LEU A 11 -15.73 56.27 -41.00
CA LEU A 11 -16.21 55.07 -40.31
C LEU A 11 -15.32 54.80 -39.09
N SER A 12 -15.90 54.87 -37.90
CA SER A 12 -15.23 54.51 -36.64
C SER A 12 -15.45 53.02 -36.37
N ALA A 13 -14.38 52.23 -36.41
CA ALA A 13 -14.41 50.80 -36.10
C ALA A 13 -14.18 50.61 -34.58
N CYS A 14 -15.22 50.20 -33.85
CA CYS A 14 -15.07 49.71 -32.47
C CYS A 14 -14.52 48.28 -32.52
N ALA A 15 -13.24 48.10 -32.16
CA ALA A 15 -12.64 46.80 -31.97
C ALA A 15 -13.17 46.18 -30.66
N LEU A 16 -13.99 45.14 -30.78
CA LEU A 16 -14.47 44.34 -29.65
C LEU A 16 -13.39 43.30 -29.30
N SER A 17 -12.57 43.59 -28.29
CA SER A 17 -11.55 42.66 -27.79
C SER A 17 -12.23 41.53 -27.01
N LEU A 18 -12.37 40.37 -27.65
CA LEU A 18 -12.83 39.14 -27.03
C LEU A 18 -11.68 38.57 -26.17
N PHE A 19 -11.73 38.77 -24.86
CA PHE A 19 -10.85 38.08 -23.92
C PHE A 19 -11.26 36.61 -23.86
N LEU A 20 -10.52 35.73 -24.54
CA LEU A 20 -10.57 34.30 -24.25
C LEU A 20 -9.86 34.06 -22.90
N MET A 21 -10.65 33.90 -21.84
CA MET A 21 -10.16 33.30 -20.60
C MET A 21 -9.87 31.82 -20.90
N ALA A 22 -8.60 31.46 -21.02
CA ALA A 22 -8.20 30.06 -20.96
C ALA A 22 -8.53 29.56 -19.55
N ALA A 23 -9.60 28.78 -19.42
CA ALA A 23 -9.84 28.02 -18.19
C ALA A 23 -8.66 27.05 -18.04
N ALA A 24 -7.82 27.28 -17.01
CA ALA A 24 -6.86 26.26 -16.62
C ALA A 24 -7.65 24.99 -16.30
N PRO A 25 -7.22 23.80 -16.77
CA PRO A 25 -7.86 22.56 -16.36
C PRO A 25 -7.81 22.50 -14.82
N ALA A 26 -8.98 22.34 -14.20
CA ALA A 26 -9.04 22.05 -12.78
C ALA A 26 -8.31 20.72 -12.58
N GLN A 27 -7.18 20.76 -11.87
CA GLN A 27 -6.52 19.56 -11.40
C GLN A 27 -7.51 18.92 -10.42
N ALA A 28 -8.04 17.75 -10.74
CA ALA A 28 -8.89 17.03 -9.80
C ALA A 28 -8.00 16.66 -8.62
N ASP A 29 -8.27 17.25 -7.46
CA ASP A 29 -7.70 16.79 -6.20
C ASP A 29 -8.32 15.41 -5.94
N THR A 30 -7.59 14.34 -6.23
CA THR A 30 -7.97 13.01 -5.77
C THR A 30 -7.76 13.00 -4.26
N VAL A 31 -8.85 12.82 -3.51
CA VAL A 31 -8.79 12.56 -2.08
C VAL A 31 -8.08 11.22 -1.93
N PRO A 32 -6.99 11.10 -1.16
CA PRO A 32 -6.29 9.83 -1.02
C PRO A 32 -7.17 8.80 -0.29
N VAL A 33 -7.03 7.52 -0.64
CA VAL A 33 -7.77 6.41 0.00
C VAL A 33 -7.55 6.36 1.51
N LEU A 34 -6.36 6.81 1.94
CA LEU A 34 -5.98 7.00 3.34
C LEU A 34 -5.17 8.28 3.50
N ASP A 35 -5.47 9.04 4.55
CA ASP A 35 -4.58 10.09 5.02
C ASP A 35 -3.25 9.51 5.52
N PRO A 36 -2.13 10.25 5.46
CA PRO A 36 -0.90 9.85 6.11
C PRO A 36 -1.09 9.58 7.61
N GLY A 37 -0.55 8.45 8.09
CA GLY A 37 -0.71 8.01 9.48
C GLY A 37 -0.27 6.55 9.70
N THR A 38 -0.42 6.10 10.94
CA THR A 38 -0.15 4.71 11.33
C THR A 38 -1.47 3.94 11.41
N TYR A 39 -1.51 2.75 10.81
CA TYR A 39 -2.70 1.92 10.74
C TYR A 39 -2.41 0.50 11.24
N GLN A 40 -3.38 -0.09 11.93
CA GLN A 40 -3.34 -1.52 12.26
C GLN A 40 -3.63 -2.34 11.01
N LEU A 41 -2.91 -3.44 10.79
CA LEU A 41 -3.20 -4.39 9.73
C LEU A 41 -3.87 -5.65 10.30
N HIS A 42 -4.75 -6.25 9.49
CA HIS A 42 -5.51 -7.46 9.80
C HIS A 42 -5.42 -8.46 8.65
N ASN A 43 -5.73 -9.74 8.90
CA ASN A 43 -5.80 -10.71 7.82
C ASN A 43 -6.89 -10.31 6.83
N HIS A 44 -6.70 -10.64 5.55
CA HIS A 44 -7.78 -10.53 4.58
C HIS A 44 -8.70 -11.76 4.66
N PRO A 45 -10.03 -11.61 4.54
CA PRO A 45 -10.95 -12.77 4.57
C PRO A 45 -10.73 -13.74 3.38
N ASP A 46 -10.26 -13.23 2.25
CA ASP A 46 -9.94 -14.04 1.05
C ASP A 46 -8.55 -14.69 1.07
N GLY A 47 -7.89 -14.76 2.25
CA GLY A 47 -6.68 -15.57 2.41
C GLY A 47 -6.90 -16.99 1.90
N ASN A 48 -6.22 -17.37 0.82
CA ASN A 48 -6.48 -18.64 0.12
C ASN A 48 -6.02 -19.88 0.90
N GLN A 49 -5.31 -19.67 1.99
CA GLN A 49 -4.77 -20.65 2.91
C GLN A 49 -5.40 -20.38 4.27
N ALA A 50 -6.42 -21.16 4.61
CA ALA A 50 -7.05 -21.12 5.92
C ALA A 50 -7.68 -22.50 6.20
N PRO A 51 -7.52 -23.06 7.42
CA PRO A 51 -6.69 -22.57 8.53
C PRO A 51 -5.20 -22.97 8.43
N PRO A 52 -4.27 -22.16 8.99
CA PRO A 52 -4.50 -20.89 9.68
C PRO A 52 -4.64 -19.70 8.71
N SER A 53 -5.45 -18.70 9.09
CA SER A 53 -5.57 -17.43 8.35
C SER A 53 -4.26 -16.65 8.34
N TYR A 54 -4.10 -15.74 7.37
CA TYR A 54 -2.85 -15.01 7.22
C TYR A 54 -3.00 -13.61 6.63
N GLY A 55 -2.04 -12.75 6.97
CA GLY A 55 -1.78 -11.45 6.33
C GLY A 55 -0.48 -11.46 5.52
N LEU A 56 0.41 -12.42 5.80
CA LEU A 56 1.64 -12.69 5.07
C LEU A 56 1.81 -14.20 4.83
N ARG A 57 2.20 -14.57 3.61
CA ARG A 57 2.60 -15.92 3.23
C ARG A 57 3.98 -15.91 2.58
N LEU A 58 4.85 -16.84 2.99
CA LEU A 58 6.23 -16.99 2.51
C LEU A 58 6.56 -18.47 2.30
N ASP A 59 6.03 -19.06 1.24
CA ASP A 59 6.29 -20.47 0.90
C ASP A 59 7.78 -20.70 0.69
N GLU A 60 8.34 -21.79 1.21
CA GLU A 60 9.76 -22.20 1.26
C GLU A 60 10.67 -21.37 2.19
N LEU A 61 10.12 -20.55 3.11
CA LEU A 61 10.91 -19.68 3.98
C LEU A 61 12.06 -20.44 4.67
N MET A 62 11.72 -21.65 5.12
CA MET A 62 12.64 -22.69 5.53
C MET A 62 12.28 -23.96 4.76
N ASN A 63 13.13 -24.39 3.82
CA ASN A 63 12.97 -25.66 3.11
C ASN A 63 13.30 -26.81 4.08
N VAL A 64 12.28 -27.29 4.80
CA VAL A 64 12.35 -28.27 5.88
C VAL A 64 12.00 -29.67 5.38
N SER A 65 10.96 -29.80 4.53
CA SER A 65 10.47 -31.11 4.10
C SER A 65 11.05 -31.59 2.77
N GLY A 66 11.72 -30.71 2.00
CA GLY A 66 12.07 -30.96 0.60
C GLY A 66 10.85 -31.03 -0.34
N GLY A 67 9.65 -30.80 0.19
CA GLY A 67 8.38 -30.66 -0.53
C GLY A 67 8.04 -29.20 -0.77
N HIS A 68 6.75 -28.85 -0.66
CA HIS A 68 6.28 -27.46 -0.70
C HIS A 68 5.88 -27.02 0.71
N ASP A 69 6.76 -26.29 1.40
CA ASP A 69 6.59 -25.83 2.76
C ASP A 69 5.91 -24.45 2.79
N VAL A 70 4.67 -24.40 3.27
CA VAL A 70 3.90 -23.15 3.34
C VAL A 70 4.13 -22.51 4.70
N PHE A 71 4.68 -21.29 4.73
CA PHE A 71 4.74 -20.49 5.95
C PHE A 71 3.72 -19.37 5.89
N THR A 72 2.87 -19.28 6.91
CA THR A 72 1.88 -18.21 7.03
C THR A 72 2.01 -17.50 8.37
N PHE A 73 1.60 -16.24 8.38
CA PHE A 73 1.68 -15.36 9.53
C PHE A 73 0.36 -14.62 9.73
N ASP A 74 -0.20 -14.79 10.91
CA ASP A 74 -1.53 -14.36 11.29
C ASP A 74 -1.47 -12.98 11.95
N PHE A 75 -2.01 -11.96 11.30
CA PHE A 75 -2.03 -10.58 11.79
C PHE A 75 -3.04 -10.38 12.93
N ASP A 76 -4.04 -11.26 13.04
CA ASP A 76 -5.11 -11.19 14.05
C ASP A 76 -4.84 -12.09 15.26
N HIS A 77 -3.73 -12.84 15.25
CA HIS A 77 -3.32 -13.61 16.41
C HIS A 77 -3.11 -12.69 17.62
N ALA A 78 -3.48 -13.13 18.83
CA ALA A 78 -3.43 -12.30 20.05
C ALA A 78 -2.01 -11.82 20.46
N LEU A 79 -0.97 -12.33 19.81
CA LEU A 79 0.42 -11.92 20.02
C LEU A 79 0.99 -11.13 18.83
N SER A 80 0.19 -10.89 17.80
CA SER A 80 0.54 -10.08 16.65
C SER A 80 0.16 -8.62 16.89
N ASP A 81 1.00 -7.74 16.37
CA ASP A 81 0.83 -6.29 16.30
C ASP A 81 1.60 -5.84 15.06
N VAL A 82 0.93 -5.91 13.90
CA VAL A 82 1.47 -5.50 12.60
C VAL A 82 0.82 -4.19 12.17
N ARG A 83 1.64 -3.22 11.81
CA ARG A 83 1.22 -1.86 11.47
C ARG A 83 1.77 -1.42 10.15
N MET A 84 1.15 -0.39 9.59
CA MET A 84 1.64 0.34 8.43
C MET A 84 1.74 1.82 8.75
N ASP A 85 2.93 2.39 8.62
CA ASP A 85 3.11 3.85 8.54
C ASP A 85 2.99 4.28 7.08
N LEU A 86 1.93 5.01 6.77
CA LEU A 86 1.65 5.55 5.46
C LEU A 86 2.03 7.04 5.40
N THR A 87 2.79 7.41 4.37
CA THR A 87 3.03 8.81 3.98
C THR A 87 2.46 9.05 2.58
N ALA A 88 2.61 10.27 2.07
CA ALA A 88 2.20 10.57 0.70
C ALA A 88 2.92 9.72 -0.37
N THR A 89 4.09 9.16 -0.06
CA THR A 89 4.94 8.47 -1.05
C THR A 89 5.56 7.17 -0.52
N SER A 90 5.19 6.69 0.66
CA SER A 90 5.77 5.47 1.24
C SER A 90 4.79 4.71 2.10
N ALA A 91 4.93 3.39 2.13
CA ALA A 91 4.28 2.52 3.11
C ALA A 91 5.35 1.68 3.81
N HIS A 92 5.46 1.83 5.12
CA HIS A 92 6.34 1.01 5.96
C HIS A 92 5.50 0.02 6.75
N ILE A 93 5.57 -1.26 6.40
CA ILE A 93 4.88 -2.35 7.11
C ILE A 93 5.86 -2.94 8.12
N TYR A 94 5.50 -2.92 9.40
CA TYR A 94 6.37 -3.36 10.47
C TYR A 94 5.59 -3.92 11.67
N GLY A 95 6.31 -4.58 12.57
CA GLY A 95 5.76 -5.00 13.86
C GLY A 95 6.10 -6.43 14.22
N THR A 96 5.34 -7.01 15.13
CA THR A 96 5.48 -8.42 15.54
C THR A 96 4.32 -9.23 14.97
N VAL A 97 4.61 -10.42 14.46
CA VAL A 97 3.60 -11.35 13.95
C VAL A 97 3.82 -12.75 14.50
N PHE A 98 2.74 -13.45 14.82
CA PHE A 98 2.77 -14.87 15.12
C PHE A 98 2.52 -15.68 13.86
N GLY A 99 3.34 -16.71 13.64
CA GLY A 99 3.19 -17.57 12.47
C GLY A 99 4.21 -18.68 12.46
N GLY A 100 4.24 -19.42 11.36
CA GLY A 100 5.14 -20.57 11.21
C GLY A 100 4.77 -21.47 10.04
N LEU A 101 5.37 -22.66 10.04
CA LEU A 101 5.06 -23.69 9.05
C LEU A 101 3.61 -24.13 9.23
N ASP A 102 2.79 -23.92 8.22
CA ASP A 102 1.42 -24.43 8.12
C ASP A 102 1.46 -25.94 7.84
N VAL A 103 0.79 -26.72 8.71
CA VAL A 103 0.63 -28.18 8.57
C VAL A 103 -0.81 -28.59 8.23
N GLY A 104 -1.59 -27.66 7.67
CA GLY A 104 -2.91 -27.81 7.06
C GLY A 104 -4.10 -27.44 7.95
N SER A 105 -3.90 -27.33 9.27
CA SER A 105 -4.96 -26.85 10.19
C SER A 105 -4.45 -26.08 11.41
N ALA A 106 -3.13 -25.95 11.53
CA ALA A 106 -2.43 -25.32 12.63
C ALA A 106 -0.99 -25.05 12.19
N TYR A 107 -0.24 -24.33 13.02
CA TYR A 107 1.19 -24.23 12.85
C TYR A 107 1.93 -25.41 13.46
N SER A 108 3.05 -25.81 12.84
CA SER A 108 4.00 -26.76 13.39
C SER A 108 4.53 -26.27 14.75
N PRO A 109 4.45 -27.07 15.84
CA PRO A 109 4.91 -26.66 17.17
C PRO A 109 6.41 -26.30 17.24
N GLY A 110 7.23 -26.91 16.37
CA GLY A 110 8.68 -26.68 16.34
C GLY A 110 9.12 -25.53 15.43
N LEU A 111 8.22 -25.02 14.58
CA LEU A 111 8.52 -24.01 13.57
C LEU A 111 7.51 -22.86 13.60
N SER A 112 6.85 -22.66 14.72
CA SER A 112 5.96 -21.53 14.99
C SER A 112 6.51 -20.64 16.09
N GLY A 113 6.10 -19.38 16.07
CA GLY A 113 6.52 -18.41 17.07
C GLY A 113 6.33 -16.98 16.58
N LEU A 114 6.94 -16.05 17.33
CA LEU A 114 6.92 -14.64 17.00
C LEU A 114 8.07 -14.27 16.06
N TRP A 115 7.74 -13.43 15.11
CA TRP A 115 8.64 -12.86 14.12
C TRP A 115 8.47 -11.35 14.10
N ALA A 116 9.56 -10.62 13.86
CA ALA A 116 9.50 -9.20 13.55
C ALA A 116 9.51 -9.02 12.04
N ILE A 117 8.62 -8.16 11.56
CA ILE A 117 8.54 -7.67 10.18
C ILE A 117 9.05 -6.24 10.16
N ASP A 118 9.82 -5.90 9.12
CA ASP A 118 10.21 -4.53 8.80
C ASP A 118 10.39 -4.43 7.27
N PHE A 119 9.45 -3.81 6.56
CA PHE A 119 9.45 -3.73 5.11
C PHE A 119 9.01 -2.35 4.63
N LEU A 120 9.84 -1.70 3.81
CA LEU A 120 9.57 -0.35 3.31
C LEU A 120 9.32 -0.38 1.80
N TYR A 121 8.14 0.12 1.40
CA TYR A 121 7.84 0.55 0.04
C TYR A 121 8.11 2.05 -0.09
N ASN A 122 8.97 2.44 -1.03
CA ASN A 122 9.22 3.84 -1.38
C ASN A 122 8.49 4.21 -2.67
N ASP A 123 8.46 5.49 -3.02
CA ASP A 123 7.94 5.98 -4.30
C ASP A 123 6.54 5.43 -4.65
N LEU A 124 5.63 5.41 -3.67
CA LEU A 124 4.22 5.10 -3.93
C LEU A 124 3.64 6.13 -4.90
N THR A 125 2.89 5.65 -5.87
CA THR A 125 2.19 6.48 -6.86
C THR A 125 0.73 6.08 -6.94
N SER A 126 -0.16 7.03 -7.20
CA SER A 126 -1.56 6.69 -7.46
C SER A 126 -1.69 5.88 -8.77
N LEU A 127 -2.59 4.90 -8.77
CA LEU A 127 -2.77 3.91 -9.86
C LEU A 127 -3.19 4.56 -11.19
N LEU A 128 -4.03 5.58 -11.13
CA LEU A 128 -4.47 6.36 -12.27
C LEU A 128 -4.68 7.82 -11.85
N PRO A 129 -4.59 8.80 -12.77
CA PRO A 129 -4.86 10.21 -12.46
C PRO A 129 -6.24 10.53 -11.87
N SER A 130 -7.16 9.57 -11.81
CA SER A 130 -8.51 9.68 -11.23
C SER A 130 -8.81 8.59 -10.18
N ASP A 131 -7.78 7.88 -9.74
CA ASP A 131 -7.87 6.76 -8.80
C ASP A 131 -7.00 7.10 -7.59
N ASP A 132 -7.57 6.97 -6.40
CA ASP A 132 -6.93 7.26 -5.13
C ASP A 132 -6.20 6.05 -4.54
N ASP A 133 -6.29 4.89 -5.19
CA ASP A 133 -5.53 3.71 -4.85
C ASP A 133 -4.02 3.93 -5.04
N TYR A 134 -3.23 3.48 -4.07
CA TYR A 134 -1.78 3.47 -4.17
C TYR A 134 -1.31 2.22 -4.90
N SER A 135 -0.36 2.41 -5.81
CA SER A 135 0.47 1.33 -6.32
C SER A 135 1.94 1.64 -6.21
N HIS A 136 2.70 0.56 -6.15
CA HIS A 136 4.12 0.58 -6.36
C HIS A 136 4.49 -0.45 -7.43
N GLY A 137 5.35 -0.05 -8.36
CA GLY A 137 5.86 -0.93 -9.41
C GLY A 137 6.92 -1.92 -8.91
N THR A 138 7.72 -2.46 -9.83
CA THR A 138 8.87 -3.31 -9.47
C THR A 138 10.05 -2.41 -9.11
N SER A 139 10.27 -2.14 -7.83
CA SER A 139 11.49 -1.47 -7.36
C SER A 139 12.33 -2.38 -6.45
N ASN A 140 13.48 -1.86 -6.01
CA ASN A 140 14.36 -2.48 -5.02
C ASN A 140 13.85 -2.31 -3.57
N ASP A 141 12.53 -2.21 -3.36
CA ASP A 141 11.96 -2.24 -2.02
C ASP A 141 12.37 -3.53 -1.34
N SER A 142 12.89 -3.37 -0.13
CA SER A 142 13.41 -4.48 0.64
C SER A 142 13.09 -4.31 2.10
N GLY A 143 13.08 -5.44 2.78
CA GLY A 143 12.80 -5.52 4.20
C GLY A 143 13.38 -6.80 4.79
N THR A 144 13.00 -7.07 6.02
CA THR A 144 13.36 -8.30 6.70
C THR A 144 12.18 -8.92 7.41
N ILE A 145 12.25 -10.24 7.55
CA ILE A 145 11.51 -10.99 8.56
C ILE A 145 12.50 -11.72 9.45
N THR A 146 12.36 -11.53 10.76
CA THR A 146 13.32 -11.99 11.77
C THR A 146 12.63 -12.82 12.85
N GLN A 147 13.10 -14.04 13.08
CA GLN A 147 12.59 -14.90 14.13
C GLN A 147 13.00 -14.34 15.50
N LEU A 148 12.04 -14.05 16.38
CA LEU A 148 12.32 -13.43 17.68
C LEU A 148 12.76 -14.44 18.75
N PHE A 149 12.37 -15.71 18.59
CA PHE A 149 12.72 -16.78 19.51
C PHE A 149 13.22 -18.01 18.75
N GLY A 150 14.20 -18.73 19.30
CA GLY A 150 14.79 -19.90 18.67
C GLY A 150 16.10 -19.57 17.96
N ALA A 151 16.23 -19.94 16.69
CA ALA A 151 17.49 -19.87 15.95
C ALA A 151 17.87 -18.44 15.49
N GLY A 152 16.98 -17.46 15.65
CA GLY A 152 17.23 -16.08 15.25
C GLY A 152 17.37 -15.90 13.74
N ILE A 153 16.59 -16.66 12.97
CA ILE A 153 16.64 -16.65 11.51
C ILE A 153 16.24 -15.27 10.99
N VAL A 154 17.06 -14.70 10.12
CA VAL A 154 16.78 -13.45 9.42
C VAL A 154 16.70 -13.72 7.92
N LYS A 155 15.66 -13.22 7.26
CA LYS A 155 15.47 -13.33 5.81
C LYS A 155 15.24 -11.95 5.23
N THR A 156 15.99 -11.62 4.18
CA THR A 156 15.73 -10.42 3.38
C THR A 156 14.56 -10.70 2.45
N LEU A 157 13.58 -9.81 2.49
CA LEU A 157 12.43 -9.77 1.62
C LEU A 157 12.65 -8.69 0.56
N ASN A 158 12.15 -8.90 -0.65
CA ASN A 158 12.14 -7.92 -1.73
C ASN A 158 10.77 -7.89 -2.40
N SER A 159 10.35 -6.74 -2.90
CA SER A 159 9.18 -6.64 -3.77
C SER A 159 9.45 -7.33 -5.10
N TYR A 160 8.49 -8.09 -5.63
CA TYR A 160 8.63 -8.76 -6.93
C TYR A 160 7.68 -8.23 -8.00
N MET A 161 6.38 -8.14 -7.70
CA MET A 161 5.36 -7.67 -8.64
C MET A 161 4.51 -6.52 -8.08
N GLY A 162 5.14 -5.71 -7.24
CA GLY A 162 4.57 -4.46 -6.73
C GLY A 162 3.68 -4.63 -5.51
N PHE A 163 3.16 -3.50 -5.07
CA PHE A 163 2.27 -3.34 -3.93
C PHE A 163 1.04 -2.56 -4.38
N ARG A 164 -0.12 -2.93 -3.85
CA ARG A 164 -1.37 -2.19 -4.04
C ARG A 164 -2.06 -2.00 -2.70
N LEU A 165 -2.71 -0.86 -2.57
CA LEU A 165 -3.51 -0.47 -1.42
C LEU A 165 -4.69 0.35 -1.92
N GLY A 166 -5.91 -0.09 -1.65
CA GLY A 166 -7.09 0.51 -2.23
C GLY A 166 -8.40 0.08 -1.61
N ASP A 167 -9.49 0.72 -2.03
CA ASP A 167 -10.87 0.43 -1.61
C ASP A 167 -11.77 0.08 -2.80
N THR A 168 -13.10 0.12 -2.62
CA THR A 168 -14.07 -0.25 -3.67
C THR A 168 -14.22 0.78 -4.80
N ASP A 169 -13.64 1.98 -4.65
CA ASP A 169 -13.76 3.03 -5.65
C ASP A 169 -12.68 2.81 -6.73
N ASN A 170 -13.13 2.48 -7.95
CA ASN A 170 -12.29 2.16 -9.12
C ASN A 170 -11.42 0.88 -9.05
N ASP A 171 -11.63 0.00 -8.07
CA ASP A 171 -11.38 -1.47 -8.06
C ASP A 171 -9.96 -1.99 -8.43
N LEU A 172 -8.96 -1.14 -8.67
CA LEU A 172 -7.64 -1.60 -9.15
C LEU A 172 -6.71 -2.01 -8.01
N GLY A 173 -6.81 -1.40 -6.84
CA GLY A 173 -6.17 -1.78 -5.59
C GLY A 173 -7.03 -2.70 -4.72
N TYR A 174 -8.35 -2.67 -4.93
CA TYR A 174 -9.34 -3.50 -4.25
C TYR A 174 -9.08 -5.01 -4.35
N ARG A 175 -9.33 -5.73 -3.26
CA ARG A 175 -9.29 -7.19 -3.22
C ARG A 175 -10.55 -7.85 -2.69
N GLY A 176 -11.73 -7.28 -2.94
CA GLY A 176 -13.00 -7.95 -2.58
C GLY A 176 -13.48 -7.70 -1.14
N PHE A 177 -12.81 -6.84 -0.39
CA PHE A 177 -13.13 -6.52 1.01
C PHE A 177 -13.83 -5.17 1.16
N ALA A 178 -15.04 -5.14 1.74
CA ALA A 178 -15.76 -3.91 2.04
C ALA A 178 -15.02 -3.04 3.08
N GLY A 179 -14.08 -2.23 2.61
CA GLY A 179 -13.11 -1.44 3.36
C GLY A 179 -11.84 -1.27 2.54
N ILE A 180 -10.72 -0.97 3.20
CA ILE A 180 -9.43 -0.77 2.54
C ILE A 180 -8.61 -2.05 2.66
N SER A 181 -8.04 -2.50 1.55
CA SER A 181 -7.25 -3.72 1.45
C SER A 181 -5.92 -3.46 0.77
N GLY A 182 -4.91 -4.23 1.15
CA GLY A 182 -3.60 -4.17 0.53
C GLY A 182 -3.07 -5.56 0.18
N TRP A 183 -2.32 -5.63 -0.92
CA TRP A 183 -1.71 -6.86 -1.38
C TRP A 183 -0.47 -6.60 -2.23
N GLY A 184 0.40 -7.59 -2.33
CA GLY A 184 1.61 -7.48 -3.13
C GLY A 184 2.44 -8.74 -3.07
N TRP A 185 3.25 -8.98 -4.10
CA TRP A 185 4.09 -10.17 -4.17
C TRP A 185 5.48 -9.91 -3.63
N LEU A 186 5.93 -10.83 -2.79
CA LEU A 186 7.24 -10.81 -2.19
C LEU A 186 8.14 -11.88 -2.81
N SER A 187 9.44 -11.60 -2.79
CA SER A 187 10.47 -12.59 -3.07
C SER A 187 11.50 -12.58 -1.95
N TYR A 188 12.14 -13.71 -1.75
CA TYR A 188 13.29 -13.82 -0.87
C TYR A 188 14.23 -14.88 -1.45
N GLY A 189 15.54 -14.65 -1.32
CA GLY A 189 16.53 -15.46 -2.05
C GLY A 189 16.54 -15.17 -3.55
N SER A 190 16.97 -16.15 -4.36
CA SER A 190 17.27 -15.97 -5.79
C SER A 190 16.10 -16.30 -6.73
N LYS A 191 14.99 -16.83 -6.22
CA LYS A 191 13.83 -17.25 -7.02
C LYS A 191 12.55 -16.80 -6.33
N HIS A 192 11.68 -16.11 -7.07
CA HIS A 192 10.34 -15.80 -6.59
C HIS A 192 9.46 -17.06 -6.57
N ILE A 193 8.56 -17.11 -5.59
CA ILE A 193 7.53 -18.13 -5.45
C ILE A 193 6.19 -17.42 -5.52
N ASP A 194 5.39 -17.73 -6.53
CA ASP A 194 4.18 -16.99 -6.91
C ASP A 194 3.11 -16.88 -5.80
N SER A 195 3.16 -17.78 -4.83
CA SER A 195 2.31 -17.79 -3.64
C SER A 195 2.85 -17.00 -2.45
N SER A 196 4.03 -16.37 -2.56
CA SER A 196 4.57 -15.50 -1.51
C SER A 196 4.02 -14.08 -1.65
N ASP A 197 3.13 -13.69 -0.73
CA ASP A 197 2.39 -12.44 -0.82
C ASP A 197 2.11 -11.80 0.56
N TRP A 198 1.84 -10.50 0.51
CA TRP A 198 1.01 -9.81 1.49
C TRP A 198 -0.43 -9.88 1.01
N LEU A 199 -1.36 -10.09 1.94
CA LEU A 199 -2.79 -9.99 1.67
C LEU A 199 -3.51 -9.61 2.96
N PHE A 200 -3.85 -8.33 3.12
CA PHE A 200 -4.34 -7.78 4.38
C PHE A 200 -5.48 -6.78 4.19
N THR A 201 -6.14 -6.44 5.30
CA THR A 201 -7.06 -5.32 5.40
C THR A 201 -6.51 -4.26 6.35
N VAL A 202 -6.89 -3.00 6.13
CA VAL A 202 -6.47 -1.88 6.97
C VAL A 202 -7.55 -1.59 8.00
N GLY A 203 -7.16 -1.62 9.26
CA GLY A 203 -8.00 -1.29 10.40
C GLY A 203 -7.94 0.20 10.77
N ASP A 204 -8.33 0.48 12.02
CA ASP A 204 -8.36 1.85 12.53
C ASP A 204 -6.97 2.51 12.55
N ARG A 205 -6.97 3.82 12.36
CA ARG A 205 -5.77 4.65 12.57
C ARG A 205 -5.36 4.59 14.04
N VAL A 206 -4.11 4.23 14.28
CA VAL A 206 -3.52 4.19 15.62
C VAL A 206 -3.20 5.62 16.05
N ASN A 207 -3.98 6.14 17.00
CA ASN A 207 -3.68 7.41 17.64
C ASN A 207 -2.52 7.21 18.61
N VAL A 208 -1.30 7.54 18.19
CA VAL A 208 -0.17 7.66 19.11
C VAL A 208 -0.37 8.97 19.90
N PRO A 209 -0.57 8.93 21.22
CA PRO A 209 -0.71 10.15 22.01
C PRO A 209 0.57 10.98 21.88
N GLU A 210 0.44 12.27 21.62
CA GLU A 210 1.57 13.21 21.68
C GLU A 210 2.32 13.02 23.01
N PRO A 211 3.66 13.04 23.02
CA PRO A 211 4.44 12.96 24.25
C PRO A 211 3.95 14.03 25.22
N GLN A 212 3.39 13.59 26.35
CA GLN A 212 2.99 14.49 27.42
C GLN A 212 4.27 15.16 27.91
N THR A 213 4.44 16.45 27.61
CA THR A 213 5.51 17.26 28.19
C THR A 213 5.15 17.47 29.64
N TYR A 214 5.78 16.71 30.54
CA TYR A 214 5.67 16.97 31.97
C TYR A 214 6.36 18.30 32.23
N LEU A 215 5.57 19.34 32.54
CA LEU A 215 6.11 20.58 33.09
C LEU A 215 6.68 20.24 34.47
N THR A 216 8.00 20.35 34.59
CA THR A 216 8.75 20.23 35.86
C THR A 216 8.88 21.58 36.54
#